data_AF-A0ABD0JYX2-F1
#
_entry.id   AF-A0ABD0JYX2-F1
#
_cell.length_a   1.000
_cell.length_b   1.000
_cell.length_c   1.000
_cell.angle_alpha   90.00
_cell.angle_beta   90.00
_cell.angle_gamma   90.00
#
_symmetry.space_group_name_H-M   'P 1'
#
loop_
_entity.id
_entity.type
_entity.pdbx_description
1 polymer ?
#
loop_
_entity_poly.entity_id
_entity_poly.type
_entity_poly.pdbx_seq_one_letter_code
_entity_poly.pdbx_strand_id
1 'polypeptide(L)'
;MPKEHLKEAFKKVRQENGELQKKLRAFQNSMVRDSIEISPEFHKSLSATDTSAIREPMQKLFWEEQQKALMTKKRGMRWHPMMIRLAILLHSKSKAAYETLRTTGVVELPAETTLRQYTSAVRLEQGFQPEVMAELKKFADSLQPHQRYVVLLHDEMTIKSDLVFDERSGALVGFVNKDMWTFEKMATHALVFYVVGVNSHLKMSLGYFGTRTATSDQLMPLLWTAIGCVEECGLQVVASTSDKASPNQRLYQLHQIPGIQDVCFKAVNMFAPERVLSVFHFRPTSFNKNCEEQPREQWE
;
A
#
# COMPACT_ATOMS: atom_id res chain seq x y z
N MET A 1 39.22 -19.95 -38.38
CA MET A 1 38.17 -20.97 -38.18
C MET A 1 37.96 -21.72 -39.49
N PRO A 2 38.32 -23.01 -39.59
CA PRO A 2 38.18 -23.80 -40.82
C PRO A 2 36.71 -23.89 -41.25
N LYS A 3 36.41 -23.68 -42.55
CA LYS A 3 35.05 -23.68 -43.12
C LYS A 3 34.24 -24.94 -42.80
N GLU A 4 34.91 -26.06 -42.54
CA GLU A 4 34.28 -27.35 -42.23
C GLU A 4 33.63 -27.38 -40.85
N HIS A 5 34.30 -26.85 -39.82
CA HIS A 5 33.74 -26.75 -38.47
C HIS A 5 32.49 -25.86 -38.44
N LEU A 6 32.45 -24.80 -39.28
CA LEU A 6 31.27 -23.95 -39.40
C LEU A 6 30.08 -24.73 -39.99
N LYS A 7 30.32 -25.55 -41.03
CA LYS A 7 29.27 -26.37 -41.66
C LYS A 7 28.69 -27.42 -40.71
N GLU A 8 29.54 -28.07 -39.92
CA GLU A 8 29.08 -29.02 -38.89
C GLU A 8 28.27 -28.34 -37.79
N ALA A 9 28.71 -27.17 -37.31
CA ALA A 9 27.97 -26.38 -36.33
C ALA A 9 26.58 -25.98 -36.86
N PHE A 10 26.47 -25.50 -38.09
CA PHE A 10 25.18 -25.18 -38.71
C PHE A 10 24.27 -26.41 -38.88
N LYS A 11 24.84 -27.57 -39.20
CA LYS A 11 24.09 -28.82 -39.32
C LYS A 11 23.51 -29.25 -37.97
N LYS A 12 24.30 -29.13 -36.90
CA LYS A 12 23.91 -29.46 -35.52
C LYS A 12 22.79 -28.55 -35.01
N VAL A 13 22.93 -27.23 -35.19
CA VAL A 13 21.90 -26.23 -34.84
C VAL A 13 20.60 -26.48 -35.60
N ARG A 14 20.68 -26.89 -36.88
CA ARG A 14 19.48 -27.20 -37.68
C ARG A 14 18.77 -28.46 -37.19
N GLN A 15 19.51 -29.47 -36.74
CA GLN A 15 18.97 -30.66 -36.09
C GLN A 15 18.29 -30.32 -34.77
N GLU A 16 18.97 -29.58 -33.89
CA GLU A 16 18.44 -29.14 -32.60
C GLU A 16 17.16 -28.30 -32.76
N ASN A 17 17.14 -27.36 -33.72
CA ASN A 17 15.94 -26.59 -34.04
C ASN A 17 14.80 -27.47 -34.56
N GLY A 18 15.10 -28.51 -35.35
CA GLY A 18 14.10 -29.46 -35.82
C GLY A 18 13.50 -30.30 -34.69
N GLU A 19 14.32 -30.74 -33.73
CA GLU A 19 13.87 -31.46 -32.54
C GLU A 19 13.06 -30.58 -31.59
N LEU A 20 13.53 -29.34 -31.35
CA LEU A 20 12.81 -28.35 -30.56
C LEU A 20 11.43 -28.06 -31.15
N GLN A 21 11.33 -27.87 -32.47
CA GLN A 21 10.04 -27.68 -33.14
C GLN A 21 9.10 -28.88 -32.99
N LYS A 22 9.62 -30.11 -33.06
CA LYS A 22 8.82 -31.32 -32.83
C LYS A 22 8.31 -31.41 -31.39
N LYS A 23 9.18 -31.12 -30.41
CA LYS A 23 8.80 -31.08 -28.99
C LYS A 23 7.74 -30.00 -28.72
N LEU A 24 7.89 -28.83 -29.33
CA LEU A 24 6.92 -27.73 -29.21
C LEU A 24 5.55 -28.12 -29.76
N ARG A 25 5.49 -28.78 -30.93
CA ARG A 25 4.22 -29.29 -31.49
C ARG A 25 3.60 -30.39 -30.62
N ALA A 26 4.42 -31.30 -30.10
CA ALA A 26 3.94 -32.34 -29.20
C ALA A 26 3.35 -31.75 -27.91
N PHE A 27 4.00 -30.73 -27.34
CA PHE A 27 3.53 -30.00 -26.15
C PHE A 27 2.27 -29.17 -26.42
N GLN A 28 2.16 -28.52 -27.59
CA GLN A 28 0.93 -27.85 -28.00
C GLN A 28 -0.23 -28.85 -28.14
N ASN A 29 0.01 -30.02 -28.72
CA ASN A 29 -0.99 -31.06 -28.87
C ASN A 29 -1.40 -31.70 -27.54
N SER A 30 -0.48 -31.84 -26.57
CA SER A 30 -0.85 -32.29 -25.22
C SER A 30 -1.68 -31.23 -24.49
N MET A 31 -1.33 -29.94 -24.64
CA MET A 31 -2.15 -28.85 -24.10
C MET A 31 -3.59 -28.88 -24.63
N VAL A 32 -3.79 -29.14 -25.93
CA VAL A 32 -5.14 -29.24 -26.52
C VAL A 32 -5.88 -30.50 -26.08
N ARG A 33 -5.16 -31.61 -25.85
CA ARG A 33 -5.76 -32.86 -25.39
C ARG A 33 -6.19 -32.80 -23.92
N ASP A 34 -5.36 -32.16 -23.10
CA ASP A 34 -5.57 -32.02 -21.66
C ASP A 34 -6.38 -30.76 -21.32
N SER A 35 -6.61 -29.86 -22.29
CA SER A 35 -7.52 -28.73 -22.12
C SER A 35 -8.95 -29.23 -22.09
N ILE A 36 -9.61 -29.04 -20.96
CA ILE A 36 -11.06 -29.06 -20.87
C ILE A 36 -11.54 -27.77 -21.53
N GLU A 37 -12.21 -27.86 -22.67
CA GLU A 37 -12.96 -26.72 -23.19
C GLU A 37 -14.00 -26.34 -22.15
N ILE A 38 -13.84 -25.15 -21.54
CA ILE A 38 -14.90 -24.55 -20.73
C ILE A 38 -16.02 -24.19 -21.72
N SER A 39 -16.90 -25.15 -21.98
CA SER A 39 -17.96 -24.97 -22.96
C SER A 39 -18.91 -23.86 -22.46
N PRO A 40 -19.51 -23.08 -23.37
CA PRO A 40 -20.55 -22.11 -23.00
C PRO A 40 -21.77 -22.76 -22.30
N GLU A 41 -21.90 -24.09 -22.32
CA GLU A 41 -22.92 -24.83 -21.56
C GLU A 41 -22.56 -24.94 -20.06
N PHE A 42 -21.27 -24.96 -19.70
CA PHE A 42 -20.84 -24.90 -18.30
C PHE A 42 -21.20 -23.55 -17.66
N HIS A 43 -21.13 -22.46 -18.45
CA HIS A 43 -21.60 -21.13 -18.02
C HIS A 43 -23.12 -21.07 -17.80
N LYS A 44 -23.91 -21.84 -18.56
CA LYS A 44 -25.36 -21.96 -18.32
C LYS A 44 -25.67 -22.71 -17.02
N SER A 45 -24.90 -23.76 -16.69
CA SER A 45 -25.05 -24.50 -15.42
C SER A 45 -24.86 -23.58 -14.21
N LEU A 46 -23.86 -22.70 -14.23
CA LEU A 46 -23.57 -21.80 -13.11
C LEU A 46 -24.67 -20.77 -12.86
N SER A 47 -25.40 -20.36 -13.91
CA SER A 47 -26.53 -19.44 -13.81
C SER A 47 -27.76 -20.03 -13.11
N ALA A 48 -27.83 -21.36 -13.00
CA ALA A 48 -28.93 -22.08 -12.37
C ALA A 48 -28.59 -22.63 -10.97
N THR A 49 -27.37 -22.39 -10.48
CA THR A 49 -26.94 -22.89 -9.17
C THR A 49 -27.65 -22.14 -8.05
N ASP A 50 -28.33 -22.87 -7.17
CA ASP A 50 -28.96 -22.28 -5.99
C ASP A 50 -27.90 -21.86 -4.96
N THR A 51 -27.76 -20.55 -4.75
CA THR A 51 -26.82 -19.96 -3.77
C THR A 51 -27.39 -19.96 -2.36
N SER A 52 -28.64 -20.43 -2.15
CA SER A 52 -29.31 -20.45 -0.85
C SER A 52 -28.61 -21.32 0.20
N ALA A 53 -27.87 -22.36 -0.24
CA ALA A 53 -27.14 -23.27 0.63
C ALA A 53 -25.85 -22.65 1.23
N ILE A 54 -25.39 -21.50 0.72
CA ILE A 54 -24.15 -20.86 1.15
C ILE A 54 -24.40 -20.02 2.40
N ARG A 55 -23.81 -20.45 3.53
CA ARG A 55 -23.98 -19.78 4.84
C ARG A 55 -23.16 -18.50 4.97
N GLU A 56 -21.99 -18.45 4.33
CA GLU A 56 -21.07 -17.30 4.42
C GLU A 56 -21.55 -16.12 3.55
N PRO A 57 -21.86 -14.94 4.13
CA PRO A 57 -22.46 -13.81 3.41
C PRO A 57 -21.62 -13.33 2.22
N MET A 58 -20.30 -13.30 2.38
CA MET A 58 -19.38 -12.86 1.32
C MET A 58 -19.31 -13.84 0.16
N GLN A 59 -19.32 -15.14 0.45
CA GLN A 59 -19.31 -16.18 -0.59
C GLN A 59 -20.63 -16.19 -1.36
N LYS A 60 -21.75 -16.02 -0.66
CA LYS A 60 -23.07 -15.89 -1.27
C LYS A 60 -23.13 -14.69 -2.21
N LEU A 61 -22.74 -13.50 -1.73
CA LEU A 61 -22.70 -12.28 -2.54
C LEU A 61 -21.77 -12.42 -3.76
N PHE A 62 -20.62 -13.06 -3.57
CA PHE A 62 -19.69 -13.31 -4.66
C PHE A 62 -20.36 -14.10 -5.79
N TRP A 63 -21.00 -15.23 -5.47
CA TRP A 63 -21.65 -16.06 -6.49
C TRP A 63 -22.88 -15.41 -7.12
N GLU A 64 -23.69 -14.69 -6.36
CA GLU A 64 -24.80 -13.89 -6.91
C GLU A 64 -24.31 -12.87 -7.94
N GLU A 65 -23.22 -12.17 -7.64
CA GLU A 65 -22.63 -11.20 -8.57
C GLU A 65 -21.95 -11.87 -9.76
N GLN A 66 -21.37 -13.06 -9.61
CA GLN A 66 -20.87 -13.87 -10.73
C GLN A 66 -22.02 -14.28 -11.67
N GLN A 67 -23.12 -14.82 -11.14
CA GLN A 67 -24.29 -15.20 -11.94
C GLN A 67 -24.85 -14.00 -12.71
N LYS A 68 -24.98 -12.86 -12.02
CA LYS A 68 -25.42 -11.61 -12.63
C LYS A 68 -24.46 -11.14 -13.73
N ALA A 69 -23.15 -11.24 -13.51
CA ALA A 69 -22.15 -10.88 -14.52
C ALA A 69 -22.25 -11.76 -15.76
N LEU A 70 -22.47 -13.06 -15.59
CA LEU A 70 -22.64 -14.03 -16.70
C LEU A 70 -23.93 -13.79 -17.51
N MET A 71 -25.01 -13.37 -16.84
CA MET A 71 -26.30 -13.07 -17.48
C MET A 71 -26.32 -11.69 -18.14
N THR A 72 -25.44 -10.79 -17.72
CA THR A 72 -25.39 -9.42 -18.21
C THR A 72 -24.41 -9.31 -19.39
N LYS A 73 -24.68 -8.38 -20.31
CA LYS A 73 -23.73 -8.05 -21.38
C LYS A 73 -22.40 -7.57 -20.75
N LYS A 74 -21.27 -7.89 -21.39
CA LYS A 74 -19.91 -7.48 -20.97
C LYS A 74 -19.75 -5.96 -20.70
N ARG A 75 -20.62 -5.12 -21.26
CA ARG A 75 -20.68 -3.68 -21.00
C ARG A 75 -21.98 -3.37 -20.25
N GLY A 76 -21.86 -2.72 -19.09
CA GLY A 76 -23.01 -2.23 -18.30
C GLY A 76 -23.26 -2.96 -16.98
N MET A 77 -22.42 -3.92 -16.58
CA MET A 77 -22.49 -4.57 -15.28
C MET A 77 -22.29 -3.56 -14.14
N ARG A 78 -23.29 -3.46 -13.26
CA ARG A 78 -23.22 -2.65 -12.02
C ARG A 78 -22.89 -3.56 -10.85
N TRP A 79 -21.64 -3.51 -10.43
CA TRP A 79 -21.13 -4.32 -9.33
C TRP A 79 -21.63 -3.84 -7.98
N HIS A 80 -21.86 -4.76 -7.05
CA HIS A 80 -22.09 -4.43 -5.65
C HIS A 80 -20.83 -3.76 -5.03
N PRO A 81 -20.95 -2.72 -4.18
CA PRO A 81 -19.80 -2.00 -3.62
C PRO A 81 -18.79 -2.91 -2.89
N MET A 82 -19.26 -3.97 -2.25
CA MET A 82 -18.40 -4.95 -1.59
C MET A 82 -17.53 -5.73 -2.58
N MET A 83 -18.06 -6.06 -3.77
CA MET A 83 -17.29 -6.71 -4.83
C MET A 83 -16.23 -5.78 -5.41
N ILE A 84 -16.53 -4.48 -5.54
CA ILE A 84 -15.54 -3.47 -5.91
C ILE A 84 -14.42 -3.41 -4.87
N ARG A 85 -14.75 -3.39 -3.57
CA ARG A 85 -13.74 -3.39 -2.48
C ARG A 85 -12.85 -4.62 -2.53
N LEU A 86 -13.44 -5.81 -2.72
CA LEU A 86 -12.69 -7.06 -2.88
C LEU A 86 -11.77 -7.02 -4.10
N ALA A 87 -12.25 -6.49 -5.23
CA ALA A 87 -11.46 -6.36 -6.44
C ALA A 87 -10.29 -5.37 -6.27
N ILE A 88 -10.51 -4.23 -5.61
CA ILE A 88 -9.44 -3.28 -5.27
C ILE A 88 -8.42 -3.95 -4.33
N LEU A 89 -8.86 -4.72 -3.34
CA LEU A 89 -7.98 -5.45 -2.44
C LEU A 89 -7.13 -6.49 -3.17
N LEU A 90 -7.73 -7.28 -4.07
CA LEU A 90 -7.01 -8.28 -4.85
C LEU A 90 -6.00 -7.63 -5.80
N HIS A 91 -6.41 -6.57 -6.49
CA HIS A 91 -5.56 -5.79 -7.39
C HIS A 91 -4.39 -5.13 -6.63
N SER A 92 -4.60 -4.65 -5.40
CA SER A 92 -3.53 -4.05 -4.59
C SER A 92 -2.52 -5.07 -4.08
N LYS A 93 -2.93 -6.32 -3.85
CA LYS A 93 -2.01 -7.43 -3.50
C LYS A 93 -1.19 -7.89 -4.68
N SER A 94 -1.81 -8.06 -5.86
CA SER A 94 -1.10 -8.40 -7.09
C SER A 94 -1.91 -8.03 -8.32
N LYS A 95 -1.46 -6.98 -9.03
CA LYS A 95 -2.04 -6.57 -10.31
C LYS A 95 -1.94 -7.68 -11.36
N ALA A 96 -0.81 -8.38 -11.42
CA ALA A 96 -0.60 -9.45 -12.40
C ALA A 96 -1.57 -10.62 -12.17
N ALA A 97 -1.73 -11.08 -10.93
CA ALA A 97 -2.69 -12.14 -10.61
C ALA A 97 -4.13 -11.70 -10.85
N TYR A 98 -4.47 -10.44 -10.59
CA TYR A 98 -5.79 -9.90 -10.90
C TYR A 98 -6.09 -9.95 -12.41
N GLU A 99 -5.15 -9.51 -13.24
CA GLU A 99 -5.32 -9.50 -14.69
C GLU A 99 -5.33 -10.91 -15.29
N THR A 100 -4.54 -11.85 -14.75
CA THR A 100 -4.61 -13.25 -15.18
C THR A 100 -5.97 -13.86 -14.86
N LEU A 101 -6.48 -13.70 -13.63
CA LEU A 101 -7.80 -14.21 -13.24
C LEU A 101 -8.93 -13.65 -14.10
N ARG A 102 -8.83 -12.37 -14.47
CA ARG A 102 -9.79 -11.71 -15.34
C ARG A 102 -9.69 -12.19 -16.79
N THR A 103 -8.48 -12.40 -17.31
CA THR A 103 -8.25 -12.80 -18.71
C THR A 103 -8.55 -14.27 -18.93
N THR A 104 -8.31 -15.14 -17.94
CA THR A 104 -8.62 -16.57 -18.03
C THR A 104 -10.13 -16.85 -18.02
N GLY A 105 -10.96 -15.87 -17.64
CA GLY A 105 -12.43 -16.01 -17.62
C GLY A 105 -12.95 -16.96 -16.53
N VAL A 106 -12.07 -17.39 -15.60
CA VAL A 106 -12.45 -18.25 -14.47
C VAL A 106 -13.38 -17.50 -13.52
N VAL A 107 -13.19 -16.18 -13.39
CA VAL A 107 -14.01 -15.30 -12.57
C VAL A 107 -14.30 -14.02 -13.34
N GLU A 108 -15.56 -13.61 -13.37
CA GLU A 108 -15.96 -12.29 -13.87
C GLU A 108 -15.58 -11.23 -12.85
N LEU A 109 -14.70 -10.31 -13.23
CA LEU A 109 -14.19 -9.26 -12.36
C LEU A 109 -14.35 -7.88 -13.00
N PRO A 110 -14.49 -6.81 -12.19
CA PRO A 110 -14.51 -5.43 -12.68
C PRO A 110 -13.30 -5.11 -13.58
N ALA A 111 -13.48 -4.15 -14.49
CA ALA A 111 -12.35 -3.70 -15.30
C ALA A 111 -11.37 -2.85 -14.49
N GLU A 112 -10.08 -2.86 -14.86
CA GLU A 112 -9.08 -1.99 -14.22
C GLU A 112 -9.48 -0.50 -14.31
N THR A 113 -10.12 -0.09 -15.41
CA THR A 113 -10.68 1.26 -15.58
C THR A 113 -11.72 1.59 -14.52
N THR A 114 -12.61 0.65 -14.20
CA THR A 114 -13.59 0.78 -13.12
C THR A 114 -12.89 0.90 -11.78
N LEU A 115 -11.91 0.04 -11.49
CA LEU A 115 -11.14 0.12 -10.23
C LEU A 115 -10.46 1.49 -10.08
N ARG A 116 -9.82 1.99 -11.15
CA ARG A 116 -9.19 3.32 -11.19
C ARG A 116 -10.18 4.45 -10.92
N GLN A 117 -11.40 4.36 -11.46
CA GLN A 117 -12.44 5.37 -11.17
C GLN A 117 -12.77 5.41 -9.68
N TYR A 118 -12.95 4.24 -9.05
CA TYR A 118 -13.23 4.16 -7.61
C TYR A 118 -12.06 4.61 -6.74
N THR A 119 -10.83 4.20 -7.06
CA THR A 119 -9.66 4.64 -6.27
C THR A 119 -9.37 6.12 -6.45
N SER A 120 -9.60 6.67 -7.64
CA SER A 120 -9.45 8.10 -7.92
C SER A 120 -10.55 8.97 -7.28
N ALA A 121 -11.57 8.39 -6.65
CA ALA A 121 -12.57 9.18 -5.95
C ALA A 121 -11.98 9.90 -4.73
N VAL A 122 -10.98 9.30 -4.08
CA VAL A 122 -10.24 9.91 -2.98
C VAL A 122 -9.09 10.72 -3.56
N ARG A 123 -9.08 12.02 -3.31
CA ARG A 123 -7.99 12.92 -3.72
C ARG A 123 -7.07 13.09 -2.53
N LEU A 124 -5.83 12.64 -2.63
CA LEU A 124 -4.81 12.87 -1.62
C LEU A 124 -3.98 14.08 -2.04
N GLU A 125 -4.09 15.16 -1.28
CA GLU A 125 -3.25 16.34 -1.48
C GLU A 125 -2.08 16.35 -0.50
N GLN A 126 -1.10 17.21 -0.78
CA GLN A 126 -0.02 17.47 0.15
C GLN A 126 -0.59 18.13 1.42
N GLY A 127 -0.06 17.75 2.58
CA GLY A 127 -0.45 18.32 3.87
C GLY A 127 -1.33 17.42 4.71
N PHE A 128 -1.86 17.99 5.79
CA PHE A 128 -2.82 17.33 6.66
C PHE A 128 -4.23 17.52 6.12
N GLN A 129 -4.82 16.43 5.64
CA GLN A 129 -6.07 16.49 4.90
C GLN A 129 -7.29 16.28 5.81
N PRO A 130 -8.34 17.13 5.74
CA PRO A 130 -9.50 17.01 6.61
C PRO A 130 -10.29 15.72 6.39
N GLU A 131 -10.33 15.17 5.17
CA GLU A 131 -10.97 13.88 4.91
C GLU A 131 -10.31 12.73 5.69
N VAL A 132 -8.97 12.75 5.79
CA VAL A 132 -8.20 11.75 6.56
C VAL A 132 -8.49 11.91 8.05
N MET A 133 -8.54 13.15 8.55
CA MET A 133 -8.86 13.41 9.96
C MET A 133 -10.29 12.99 10.31
N ALA A 134 -11.25 13.19 9.39
CA ALA A 134 -12.62 12.73 9.58
C ALA A 134 -12.72 11.20 9.65
N GLU A 135 -11.92 10.48 8.86
CA GLU A 135 -11.83 9.01 8.93
C GLU A 135 -11.14 8.54 10.20
N LEU A 136 -10.04 9.21 10.59
CA LEU A 136 -9.33 8.94 11.84
C LEU A 136 -10.24 9.12 13.07
N LYS A 137 -11.05 10.18 13.08
CA LYS A 137 -12.04 10.43 14.14
C LYS A 137 -13.10 9.34 14.21
N LYS A 138 -13.66 8.91 13.07
CA LYS A 138 -14.60 7.78 13.04
C LYS A 138 -13.98 6.51 13.61
N PHE A 139 -12.71 6.26 13.32
CA PHE A 139 -11.98 5.14 13.90
C PHE A 139 -11.82 5.33 15.41
N ALA A 140 -11.39 6.51 15.87
CA ALA A 140 -11.21 6.83 17.28
C ALA A 140 -12.51 6.68 18.10
N ASP A 141 -13.64 7.09 17.54
CA ASP A 141 -14.96 6.95 18.17
C ASP A 141 -15.38 5.48 18.35
N SER A 142 -14.92 4.58 17.48
CA SER A 142 -15.15 3.14 17.60
C SER A 142 -14.26 2.46 18.66
N LEU A 143 -13.22 3.14 19.15
CA LEU A 143 -12.24 2.59 20.08
C LEU A 143 -12.61 2.83 21.54
N GLN A 144 -12.33 1.83 22.37
CA GLN A 144 -12.38 1.96 23.82
C GLN A 144 -11.27 2.88 24.35
N PRO A 145 -11.43 3.50 25.54
CA PRO A 145 -10.46 4.45 26.07
C PRO A 145 -9.01 3.93 26.12
N HIS A 146 -8.82 2.66 26.51
CA HIS A 146 -7.49 2.03 26.58
C HIS A 146 -6.85 1.73 25.21
N GLN A 147 -7.59 1.88 24.12
CA GLN A 147 -7.13 1.66 22.74
C GLN A 147 -6.79 2.95 22.00
N ARG A 148 -7.06 4.11 22.62
CA ARG A 148 -6.87 5.44 22.03
C ARG A 148 -5.43 5.94 22.10
N TYR A 149 -4.54 5.21 22.76
CA TYR A 149 -3.12 5.52 22.80
C TYR A 149 -2.45 5.22 21.47
N VAL A 150 -1.75 6.22 20.92
CA VAL A 150 -1.09 6.14 19.62
C VAL A 150 0.35 6.65 19.67
N VAL A 151 1.16 6.14 18.75
CA VAL A 151 2.51 6.59 18.46
C VAL A 151 2.49 7.29 17.10
N LEU A 152 3.07 8.50 17.06
CA LEU A 152 3.28 9.23 15.83
C LEU A 152 4.66 8.86 15.28
N LEU A 153 4.72 8.45 14.02
CA LEU A 153 5.96 8.23 13.30
C LEU A 153 6.12 9.30 12.24
N HIS A 154 7.35 9.78 12.06
CA HIS A 154 7.68 10.62 10.91
C HIS A 154 9.01 10.19 10.31
N ASP A 155 9.05 10.16 8.98
CA ASP A 155 10.23 9.78 8.23
C ASP A 155 10.29 10.52 6.89
N GLU A 156 11.51 10.74 6.39
CA GLU A 156 11.78 11.43 5.14
C GLU A 156 12.30 10.44 4.09
N MET A 157 11.53 10.24 3.01
CA MET A 157 11.90 9.32 1.93
C MET A 157 12.36 10.07 0.69
N THR A 158 13.47 9.66 0.07
CA THR A 158 13.93 10.24 -1.20
C THR A 158 12.96 9.90 -2.32
N ILE A 159 12.55 10.92 -3.08
CA ILE A 159 11.70 10.79 -4.25
C ILE A 159 12.46 11.26 -5.49
N LYS A 160 12.05 10.81 -6.68
CA LYS A 160 12.56 11.36 -7.93
C LYS A 160 12.07 12.81 -8.05
N SER A 161 13.00 13.77 -8.05
CA SER A 161 12.66 15.17 -8.29
C SER A 161 12.21 15.34 -9.74
N ASP A 162 10.93 15.61 -9.94
CA ASP A 162 10.31 15.80 -11.24
C ASP A 162 9.04 16.64 -11.10
N LEU A 163 8.60 17.26 -12.18
CA LEU A 163 7.36 18.02 -12.23
C LEU A 163 6.32 17.25 -13.03
N VAL A 164 5.21 16.93 -12.38
CA VAL A 164 4.12 16.16 -12.98
C VAL A 164 2.91 17.07 -13.09
N PHE A 165 2.41 17.24 -14.31
CA PHE A 165 1.14 17.92 -14.54
C PHE A 165 0.01 16.95 -14.24
N ASP A 166 -0.79 17.26 -13.22
CA ASP A 166 -2.02 16.51 -12.96
C ASP A 166 -3.14 17.10 -13.81
N GLU A 167 -3.46 16.42 -14.92
CA GLU A 167 -4.53 16.82 -15.86
C GLU A 167 -5.88 17.04 -15.17
N ARG A 168 -6.12 16.38 -14.03
CA ARG A 168 -7.41 16.43 -13.36
C ARG A 168 -7.56 17.65 -12.47
N SER A 169 -6.52 18.01 -11.71
CA SER A 169 -6.51 19.25 -10.92
C SER A 169 -6.12 20.47 -11.74
N GLY A 170 -5.47 20.26 -12.90
CA GLY A 170 -4.85 21.33 -13.67
C GLY A 170 -3.63 21.94 -12.98
N ALA A 171 -3.14 21.30 -11.91
CA ALA A 171 -2.03 21.79 -11.10
C ALA A 171 -0.73 21.08 -11.47
N LEU A 172 0.38 21.81 -11.35
CA LEU A 172 1.71 21.25 -11.46
C LEU A 172 2.16 20.76 -10.08
N VAL A 173 2.42 19.47 -9.96
CA VAL A 173 2.83 18.78 -8.73
C VAL A 173 4.33 18.50 -8.77
N GLY A 174 4.98 18.55 -7.60
CA GLY A 174 6.43 18.26 -7.47
C GLY A 174 7.23 19.37 -6.79
N PHE A 175 6.59 20.45 -6.35
CA PHE A 175 7.24 21.52 -5.60
C PHE A 175 7.36 21.21 -4.11
N VAL A 176 8.33 21.86 -3.46
CA VAL A 176 8.43 21.91 -2.00
C VAL A 176 7.31 22.78 -1.47
N ASN A 177 6.43 22.20 -0.67
CA ASN A 177 5.35 22.86 0.09
C ASN A 177 4.41 23.78 -0.74
N LYS A 178 3.25 23.24 -1.13
CA LYS A 178 2.20 23.95 -1.88
C LYS A 178 1.74 25.27 -1.23
N ASP A 179 1.83 25.36 0.10
CA ASP A 179 1.21 26.45 0.88
C ASP A 179 2.06 27.73 0.99
N MET A 180 3.32 27.72 0.55
CA MET A 180 4.23 28.87 0.69
C MET A 180 4.37 29.76 -0.55
N TRP A 181 3.55 29.57 -1.60
CA TRP A 181 3.56 30.39 -2.83
C TRP A 181 4.91 30.47 -3.58
N THR A 182 5.94 29.76 -3.12
CA THR A 182 7.27 29.70 -3.74
C THR A 182 7.35 28.47 -4.64
N PHE A 183 6.90 28.60 -5.88
CA PHE A 183 7.05 27.59 -6.95
C PHE A 183 8.51 27.41 -7.42
N GLU A 184 9.49 27.74 -6.60
CA GLU A 184 10.88 27.89 -7.05
C GLU A 184 11.69 26.60 -6.92
N LYS A 185 11.28 25.64 -6.07
CA LYS A 185 12.11 24.49 -5.71
C LYS A 185 11.34 23.19 -5.83
N MET A 186 11.89 22.27 -6.62
CA MET A 186 11.42 20.88 -6.73
C MET A 186 11.71 20.11 -5.43
N ALA A 187 10.76 19.29 -5.01
CA ALA A 187 10.92 18.37 -3.91
C ALA A 187 11.85 17.22 -4.31
N THR A 188 12.80 16.89 -3.43
CA THR A 188 13.69 15.72 -3.58
C THR A 188 13.37 14.64 -2.56
N HIS A 189 12.61 14.99 -1.53
CA HIS A 189 12.19 14.10 -0.48
C HIS A 189 10.69 14.31 -0.18
N ALA A 190 10.07 13.30 0.41
CA ALA A 190 8.73 13.37 0.98
C ALA A 190 8.79 13.02 2.46
N LEU A 191 8.45 13.99 3.31
CA LEU A 191 8.23 13.79 4.73
C LEU A 191 6.82 13.24 4.95
N VAL A 192 6.70 12.10 5.62
CA VAL A 192 5.41 11.46 5.88
C VAL A 192 5.17 11.37 7.38
N PHE A 193 3.96 11.72 7.82
CA PHE A 193 3.50 11.49 9.18
C PHE A 193 2.54 10.29 9.21
N TYR A 194 2.81 9.34 10.10
CA TYR A 194 2.10 8.07 10.17
C TYR A 194 1.69 7.77 11.62
N VAL A 195 0.45 7.35 11.84
CA VAL A 195 -0.09 7.06 13.17
C VAL A 195 -0.28 5.56 13.34
N VAL A 196 0.21 5.05 14.46
CA VAL A 196 0.09 3.64 14.85
C VAL A 196 -0.51 3.55 16.24
N GLY A 197 -1.56 2.74 16.38
CA GLY A 197 -2.13 2.39 17.67
C GLY A 197 -1.19 1.53 18.51
N VAL A 198 -1.08 1.84 19.80
CA VAL A 198 -0.32 1.01 20.75
C VAL A 198 -1.09 -0.27 21.07
N ASN A 199 -2.37 -0.12 21.38
CA ASN A 199 -3.27 -1.21 21.77
C ASN A 199 -4.48 -1.33 20.82
N SER A 200 -4.28 -0.91 19.58
CA SER A 200 -5.29 -1.00 18.51
C SER A 200 -4.62 -1.34 17.19
N HIS A 201 -5.40 -1.85 16.23
CA HIS A 201 -4.93 -2.11 14.88
C HIS A 201 -4.88 -0.85 14.00
N LEU A 202 -4.98 0.34 14.61
CA LEU A 202 -4.92 1.61 13.90
C LEU A 202 -3.56 1.77 13.22
N LYS A 203 -3.57 1.92 11.91
CA LYS A 203 -2.39 2.17 11.07
C LYS A 203 -2.82 3.06 9.91
N MET A 204 -2.45 4.33 9.95
CA MET A 204 -2.94 5.32 8.98
C MET A 204 -1.89 6.39 8.73
N SER A 205 -1.74 6.81 7.47
CA SER A 205 -0.95 7.99 7.12
C SER A 205 -1.77 9.24 7.37
N LEU A 206 -1.25 10.21 8.11
CA LEU A 206 -1.91 11.49 8.37
C LEU A 206 -1.78 12.45 7.19
N GLY A 207 -0.63 12.42 6.53
CA GLY A 207 -0.28 13.41 5.53
C GLY A 207 1.17 13.30 5.12
N TYR A 208 1.48 13.92 3.99
CA TYR A 208 2.84 13.99 3.45
C TYR A 208 3.17 15.41 3.00
N PHE A 209 4.46 15.75 3.05
CA PHE A 209 4.99 17.05 2.66
C PHE A 209 6.21 16.84 1.75
N GLY A 210 6.19 17.46 0.57
CA GLY A 210 7.36 17.54 -0.29
C GLY A 210 8.42 18.47 0.31
N THR A 211 9.63 17.96 0.48
CA THR A 211 10.78 18.63 1.11
C THR A 211 12.02 18.48 0.23
N ARG A 212 13.06 19.30 0.48
CA ARG A 212 14.41 19.05 -0.07
C ARG A 212 15.35 18.49 0.98
N THR A 213 15.30 19.08 2.17
CA THR A 213 15.93 18.55 3.38
C THR A 213 15.12 19.17 4.51
N ALA A 214 14.39 18.36 5.26
CA ALA A 214 13.60 18.89 6.36
C ALA A 214 14.54 19.37 7.48
N THR A 215 14.64 20.69 7.66
CA THR A 215 15.40 21.26 8.79
C THR A 215 14.60 21.11 10.08
N SER A 216 15.29 21.05 11.22
CA SER A 216 14.63 20.92 12.53
C SER A 216 13.59 22.01 12.77
N ASP A 217 13.86 23.23 12.30
CA ASP A 217 12.97 24.38 12.46
C ASP A 217 11.68 24.24 11.64
N GLN A 218 11.71 23.51 10.52
CA GLN A 218 10.54 23.21 9.70
C GLN A 218 9.77 21.98 10.22
N LEU A 219 10.48 20.97 10.72
CA LEU A 219 9.89 19.76 11.30
C LEU A 219 9.13 20.06 12.58
N MET A 220 9.66 20.98 13.38
CA MET A 220 9.11 21.45 14.65
C MET A 220 7.61 21.80 14.57
N PRO A 221 7.17 22.82 13.81
CA PRO A 221 5.76 23.18 13.72
C PRO A 221 4.92 22.08 13.08
N LEU A 222 5.45 21.33 12.11
CA LEU A 222 4.73 20.24 11.46
C LEU A 222 4.43 19.10 12.44
N LEU A 223 5.39 18.74 13.30
CA LEU A 223 5.22 17.71 14.32
C LEU A 223 4.11 18.09 15.31
N TRP A 224 4.11 19.33 15.82
CA TRP A 224 3.05 19.77 16.74
C TRP A 224 1.70 19.91 16.05
N THR A 225 1.68 20.36 14.81
CA THR A 225 0.43 20.39 14.03
C THR A 225 -0.13 18.97 13.87
N ALA A 226 0.71 17.98 13.55
CA ALA A 226 0.30 16.58 13.47
C ALA A 226 -0.24 16.06 14.81
N ILE A 227 0.46 16.32 15.92
CA ILE A 227 0.02 15.94 17.27
C ILE A 227 -1.34 16.58 17.58
N GLY A 228 -1.49 17.88 17.31
CA GLY A 228 -2.75 18.60 17.50
C GLY A 228 -3.91 17.98 16.74
N CYS A 229 -3.73 17.70 15.44
CA CYS A 229 -4.77 17.06 14.63
C CYS A 229 -5.18 15.68 15.18
N VAL A 230 -4.23 14.89 15.70
CA VAL A 230 -4.52 13.57 16.28
C VAL A 230 -5.25 13.68 17.62
N GLU A 231 -4.82 14.61 18.48
CA GLU A 231 -5.45 14.88 19.77
C GLU A 231 -6.88 15.42 19.60
N GLU A 232 -7.12 16.29 18.62
CA GLU A 232 -8.46 16.78 18.26
C GLU A 232 -9.40 15.67 17.77
N CYS A 233 -8.85 14.59 17.20
CA CYS A 233 -9.63 13.40 16.83
C CYS A 233 -10.00 12.52 18.03
N GLY A 234 -9.56 12.84 19.25
CA GLY A 234 -9.84 12.09 20.47
C GLY A 234 -8.87 10.92 20.72
N LEU A 235 -7.72 10.90 20.03
CA LEU A 235 -6.63 9.95 20.23
C LEU A 235 -5.54 10.58 21.09
N GLN A 236 -4.83 9.77 21.87
CA GLN A 236 -3.82 10.24 22.81
C GLN A 236 -2.42 9.89 22.32
N VAL A 237 -1.65 10.88 21.92
CA VAL A 237 -0.28 10.68 21.45
C VAL A 237 0.63 10.49 22.67
N VAL A 238 1.20 9.29 22.81
CA VAL A 238 2.11 8.95 23.92
C VAL A 238 3.57 9.06 23.52
N ALA A 239 3.86 8.84 22.25
CA ALA A 239 5.22 8.88 21.77
C ALA A 239 5.35 9.35 20.31
N SER A 240 6.52 9.89 19.98
CA SER A 240 6.94 10.15 18.61
C SER A 240 8.19 9.34 18.26
N THR A 241 8.25 8.78 17.06
CA THR A 241 9.41 8.02 16.57
C THR A 241 9.90 8.58 15.22
N SER A 242 11.22 8.69 15.08
CA SER A 242 11.88 9.03 13.80
C SER A 242 13.17 8.24 13.61
N ASP A 243 13.80 8.37 12.45
CA ASP A 243 15.18 7.94 12.26
C ASP A 243 16.18 8.74 13.13
N LYS A 244 17.46 8.38 13.05
CA LYS A 244 18.55 9.07 13.75
C LYS A 244 19.26 10.11 12.87
N ALA A 245 18.58 10.74 11.91
CA ALA A 245 19.17 11.81 11.11
C ALA A 245 19.49 13.04 11.96
N SER A 246 20.45 13.85 11.52
CA SER A 246 20.88 15.05 12.25
C SER A 246 19.75 16.07 12.51
N PRO A 247 18.80 16.32 11.58
CA PRO A 247 17.71 17.26 11.85
C PRO A 247 16.76 16.75 12.94
N ASN A 248 16.50 15.43 12.99
CA ASN A 248 15.64 14.82 14.00
C ASN A 248 16.31 14.82 15.38
N GLN A 249 17.61 14.54 15.45
CA GLN A 249 18.37 14.66 16.70
C GLN A 249 18.32 16.10 17.25
N ARG A 250 18.51 17.09 16.37
CA ARG A 250 18.46 18.51 16.75
C ARG A 250 17.04 18.94 17.16
N LEU A 251 16.01 18.47 16.47
CA LEU A 251 14.59 18.68 16.82
C LEU A 251 14.31 18.25 18.27
N TYR A 252 14.82 17.09 18.67
CA TYR A 252 14.59 16.56 20.01
C TYR A 252 15.35 17.30 21.11
N GLN A 253 16.55 17.80 20.81
CA GLN A 253 17.27 18.67 21.72
C GLN A 253 16.51 19.99 21.99
N LEU A 254 15.80 20.52 20.98
CA LEU A 254 14.96 21.72 21.16
C LEU A 254 13.74 21.44 22.04
N HIS A 255 13.30 20.19 22.13
CA HIS A 255 12.14 19.76 22.90
C HIS A 255 12.42 19.25 24.31
N GLN A 256 13.69 19.02 24.62
CA GLN A 256 14.06 18.38 25.86
C GLN A 256 13.69 19.28 27.05
N ILE A 257 12.95 18.71 27.99
CA ILE A 257 12.68 19.36 29.27
C ILE A 257 14.04 19.63 29.96
N PRO A 258 14.36 20.89 30.32
CA PRO A 258 15.61 21.22 30.98
C PRO A 258 15.79 20.41 32.28
N GLY A 259 16.95 19.76 32.43
CA GLY A 259 17.31 19.01 33.65
C GLY A 259 16.98 17.51 33.64
N ILE A 260 16.31 16.98 32.62
CA ILE A 260 16.09 15.54 32.45
C ILE A 260 17.16 14.95 31.52
N GLN A 261 18.22 14.37 32.09
CA GLN A 261 19.19 13.55 31.36
C GLN A 261 18.76 12.08 31.42
N ASP A 262 17.86 11.69 30.51
CA ASP A 262 17.40 10.31 30.38
C ASP A 262 17.81 9.75 29.00
N VAL A 263 17.80 8.43 28.85
CA VAL A 263 18.15 7.76 27.57
C VAL A 263 17.12 8.08 26.47
N CYS A 264 15.92 8.51 26.87
CA CYS A 264 14.81 8.90 26.02
C CYS A 264 14.49 10.39 26.20
N PHE A 265 14.31 11.11 25.08
CA PHE A 265 13.92 12.51 25.11
C PHE A 265 12.45 12.63 25.53
N LYS A 266 12.16 13.56 26.44
CA LYS A 266 10.82 13.82 26.97
C LYS A 266 10.45 15.27 26.73
N ALA A 267 9.24 15.49 26.23
CA ALA A 267 8.66 16.81 25.98
C ALA A 267 7.28 16.90 26.62
N VAL A 268 6.89 18.07 27.13
CA VAL A 268 5.51 18.30 27.59
C VAL A 268 4.60 18.40 26.37
N ASN A 269 3.47 17.68 26.37
CA ASN A 269 2.51 17.76 25.26
C ASN A 269 1.79 19.13 25.29
N MET A 270 1.96 19.94 24.23
CA MET A 270 1.37 21.29 24.14
C MET A 270 -0.17 21.28 24.16
N PHE A 271 -0.80 20.20 23.70
CA PHE A 271 -2.26 20.04 23.66
C PHE A 271 -2.83 19.35 24.90
N ALA A 272 -1.94 18.80 25.75
CA ALA A 272 -2.30 18.07 26.96
C ALA A 272 -1.16 18.20 27.99
N PRO A 273 -1.06 19.34 28.70
CA PRO A 273 0.08 19.65 29.56
C PRO A 273 0.33 18.65 30.69
N GLU A 274 -0.69 17.88 31.08
CA GLU A 274 -0.63 16.81 32.06
C GLU A 274 0.09 15.55 31.55
N ARG A 275 0.36 15.47 30.25
CA ARG A 275 1.02 14.32 29.60
C ARG A 275 2.39 14.67 29.05
N VAL A 276 3.28 13.70 29.15
CA VAL A 276 4.63 13.77 28.59
C VAL A 276 4.68 12.95 27.31
N LEU A 277 5.11 13.58 26.22
CA LEU A 277 5.42 12.91 24.97
C LEU A 277 6.83 12.32 25.08
N SER A 278 6.94 11.00 24.94
CA SER A 278 8.23 10.31 24.87
C SER A 278 8.71 10.21 23.44
N VAL A 279 10.00 10.46 23.20
CA VAL A 279 10.56 10.44 21.85
C VAL A 279 11.58 9.32 21.72
N PHE A 280 11.39 8.49 20.70
CA PHE A 280 12.25 7.37 20.39
C PHE A 280 12.95 7.54 19.04
N HIS A 281 14.20 7.09 18.98
CA HIS A 281 14.87 6.91 17.70
C HIS A 281 14.63 5.48 17.23
N PHE A 282 14.16 5.32 16.00
CA PHE A 282 14.12 4.04 15.35
C PHE A 282 15.56 3.59 15.11
N ARG A 283 15.98 2.58 15.87
CA ARG A 283 17.19 1.83 15.58
C ARG A 283 16.71 0.58 14.85
N PRO A 284 16.90 0.45 13.53
CA PRO A 284 16.74 -0.85 12.91
C PRO A 284 17.71 -1.75 13.65
N THR A 285 17.18 -2.77 14.32
CA THR A 285 17.98 -3.80 14.97
C THR A 285 19.09 -4.15 13.99
N SER A 286 20.33 -3.99 14.43
CA SER A 286 21.45 -4.78 13.94
C SER A 286 21.11 -6.25 14.22
N PHE A 287 20.18 -6.81 13.44
CA PHE A 287 20.07 -8.23 13.24
C PHE A 287 21.32 -8.59 12.45
N ASN A 288 22.34 -8.89 13.22
CA ASN A 288 23.57 -9.48 12.75
C ASN A 288 23.19 -10.64 11.82
N LYS A 289 23.76 -10.67 10.62
CA LYS A 289 23.56 -11.74 9.62
C LYS A 289 24.14 -13.11 10.06
N ASN A 290 24.29 -13.34 11.37
CA ASN A 290 24.98 -14.49 11.96
C ASN A 290 24.09 -15.33 12.89
N CYS A 291 22.76 -15.23 12.79
CA CYS A 291 21.88 -16.27 13.34
C CYS A 291 21.52 -17.23 12.20
N GLU A 292 22.52 -17.99 11.76
CA GLU A 292 22.29 -19.29 11.13
C GLU A 292 21.58 -20.20 12.15
N GLU A 293 20.51 -20.83 11.65
CA GLU A 293 19.94 -22.11 12.09
C GLU A 293 20.04 -22.46 13.59
N GLN A 294 18.94 -22.23 14.32
CA GLN A 294 18.59 -23.12 15.43
C GLN A 294 17.36 -23.96 15.04
N PRO A 295 17.40 -25.30 15.24
CA PRO A 295 16.34 -26.19 14.79
C PRO A 295 15.05 -25.94 15.56
N ARG A 296 13.93 -26.03 14.84
CA ARG A 296 12.59 -26.16 15.44
C ARG A 296 12.46 -27.54 16.07
N GLU A 297 12.73 -27.65 17.35
CA GLU A 297 12.32 -28.81 18.15
C GLU A 297 11.60 -28.36 19.42
N GLN A 298 10.47 -29.04 19.65
CA GLN A 298 9.77 -29.22 20.94
C GLN A 298 8.99 -28.03 21.51
N TRP A 299 7.69 -28.00 21.15
CA TRP A 299 6.63 -27.94 22.17
C TRP A 299 5.59 -28.98 21.80
N GLU A 300 5.54 -30.05 22.59
CA GLU A 300 4.36 -30.91 22.78
C GLU A 300 3.19 -30.11 23.36
#